data_AF-E0V8F5-F1
#
_entry.id   AF-E0V8F5-F1
#
_cell.length_a   1.000
_cell.length_b   1.000
_cell.length_c   1.000
_cell.angle_alpha   90.00
_cell.angle_beta   90.00
_cell.angle_gamma   90.00
#
_symmetry.space_group_name_H-M   'P 1'
#
loop_
_entity.id
_entity.type
_entity.pdbx_description
1 polymer ?
#
loop_
_entity_poly.entity_id
_entity_poly.type
_entity_poly.pdbx_seq_one_letter_code
_entity_poly.pdbx_strand_id
1 'polypeptide(L)'
;LLLRFVDDFLLVTPHLVQAKAFLRALVHGIPEYGCTINLQKTMVNFPMETGTLDGAAPHQLPACCLFPWCGLLLDTQTLEVFCDYTSYAQTSVKTSLTFQRTFKPGRNMQRKLLAILRLKCHSLFLDLQVNSLQTVCINVYKIFLLQAYRFHACVLQLPFDQHVRKNPAFFLGIIASSASCCYSVLKVKNAASGLFPLEAARWLCYQAFLIKLAGHSAVYRCLLGPLRAAQKQLCRQLPAATMAILKAAADPALSTDFETILD
;
A
#
# COMPACT_ATOMS: atom_id res chain seq x y z
N LEU A 1 11.26 21.03 -7.73
CA LEU A 1 11.50 20.36 -6.44
C LEU A 1 12.61 19.32 -6.63
N LEU A 2 13.63 19.32 -5.78
CA LEU A 2 14.67 18.28 -5.75
C LEU A 2 14.63 17.61 -4.37
N LEU A 3 14.51 16.29 -4.35
CA LEU A 3 14.55 15.45 -3.15
C LEU A 3 15.75 14.51 -3.22
N ARG A 4 16.36 14.24 -2.07
CA ARG A 4 17.41 13.23 -1.92
C ARG A 4 17.15 12.39 -0.69
N PHE A 5 17.19 11.07 -0.84
CA PHE A 5 17.14 10.12 0.26
C PHE A 5 18.34 9.17 0.17
N VAL A 6 19.34 9.41 1.01
CA VAL A 6 20.65 8.73 0.96
C VAL A 6 21.26 8.87 -0.43
N ASP A 7 21.16 7.83 -1.26
CA ASP A 7 21.74 7.72 -2.60
C ASP A 7 20.69 7.94 -3.71
N ASP A 8 19.40 7.97 -3.37
CA ASP A 8 18.32 8.15 -4.33
C ASP A 8 17.96 9.62 -4.50
N PHE A 9 17.88 10.09 -5.75
CA PHE A 9 17.50 11.45 -6.12
C PHE A 9 16.17 11.47 -6.89
N LEU A 10 15.35 12.49 -6.64
CA LEU A 10 14.14 12.75 -7.41
C LEU A 10 14.06 14.24 -7.76
N LEU A 11 14.06 14.55 -9.05
CA LEU A 11 13.79 15.89 -9.57
C LEU A 11 12.39 15.93 -10.17
N VAL A 12 11.56 16.84 -9.67
CA VAL A 12 10.25 17.17 -10.24
C VAL A 12 10.31 18.61 -10.72
N THR A 13 10.17 18.83 -12.04
CA THR A 13 10.22 20.15 -12.66
C THR A 13 9.30 20.21 -13.89
N PRO A 14 8.60 21.34 -14.12
CA PRO A 14 7.86 21.55 -15.37
C PRO A 14 8.79 21.90 -16.54
N HIS A 15 10.08 22.16 -16.29
CA HIS A 15 11.03 22.61 -17.32
C HIS A 15 11.89 21.45 -17.84
N LEU A 16 11.60 20.96 -19.04
CA LEU A 16 12.35 19.85 -19.66
C LEU A 16 13.87 20.10 -19.72
N VAL A 17 14.29 21.34 -19.97
CA VAL A 17 15.70 21.72 -20.04
C VAL A 17 16.41 21.44 -18.70
N GLN A 18 15.75 21.71 -17.57
CA GLN A 18 16.30 21.43 -16.24
C GLN A 18 16.38 19.94 -15.96
N ALA A 19 15.37 19.17 -16.37
CA ALA A 19 15.38 17.71 -16.21
C ALA A 19 16.51 17.06 -17.03
N LYS A 20 16.70 17.49 -18.29
CA LYS A 20 17.81 17.05 -19.15
C LYS A 20 19.17 17.45 -18.56
N ALA A 21 19.31 18.68 -18.08
CA ALA A 21 20.56 19.15 -17.48
C ALA A 21 20.92 18.38 -16.19
N PHE A 22 19.92 18.11 -15.35
CA PHE A 22 20.10 17.32 -14.13
C PHE A 22 20.53 15.89 -14.43
N LEU A 23 19.88 15.22 -15.38
CA LEU A 23 20.29 13.88 -15.80
C LEU A 23 21.72 13.87 -16.32
N ARG A 24 22.12 14.83 -17.17
CA ARG A 24 23.50 14.95 -17.67
C ARG A 24 24.50 15.13 -16.53
N ALA A 25 24.18 15.95 -15.54
CA ALA A 25 25.04 16.14 -14.37
C ALA A 25 25.19 14.84 -13.56
N LEU A 26 24.10 14.09 -13.35
CA LEU A 26 24.14 12.80 -12.67
C LEU A 26 24.94 11.75 -13.46
N VAL A 27 24.76 11.67 -14.78
CA VAL A 27 25.53 10.79 -15.67
C VAL A 27 27.02 11.10 -15.61
N HIS A 28 27.38 12.39 -15.65
CA HIS A 28 28.77 12.82 -15.56
C HIS A 28 29.41 12.44 -14.22
N GLY A 29 28.58 12.35 -13.16
CA GLY A 29 29.01 11.97 -11.83
C GLY A 29 29.91 13.03 -11.19
N ILE A 30 30.59 12.64 -10.12
CA ILE A 30 31.63 13.44 -9.48
C ILE A 30 32.87 12.55 -9.35
N PRO A 31 33.75 12.52 -10.37
CA PRO A 31 34.88 11.61 -10.45
C PRO A 31 35.82 11.71 -9.25
N GLU A 32 35.98 12.91 -8.68
CA GLU A 32 36.84 13.17 -7.52
C GLU A 32 36.43 12.38 -6.27
N TYR A 33 35.15 12.03 -6.16
CA TYR A 33 34.59 11.23 -5.06
C TYR A 33 34.17 9.82 -5.49
N GLY A 34 34.50 9.40 -6.72
CA GLY A 34 34.08 8.13 -7.28
C GLY A 34 32.54 7.97 -7.37
N CYS A 35 31.81 9.09 -7.40
CA CYS A 35 30.34 9.08 -7.39
C CYS A 35 29.83 8.91 -8.82
N THR A 36 29.21 7.77 -9.10
CA THR A 36 28.58 7.46 -10.38
C THR A 36 27.16 6.96 -10.16
N ILE A 37 26.26 7.28 -11.09
CA ILE A 37 24.88 6.76 -11.05
C ILE A 37 24.79 5.40 -11.73
N ASN A 38 23.81 4.62 -11.29
CA ASN A 38 23.42 3.41 -11.99
C ASN A 38 22.35 3.73 -13.06
N LEU A 39 22.76 3.79 -14.32
CA LEU A 39 21.87 4.10 -15.44
C LEU A 39 20.74 3.08 -15.60
N GLN A 40 20.98 1.81 -15.28
CA GLN A 40 19.97 0.75 -15.30
C GLN A 40 18.92 0.89 -14.18
N LYS A 41 19.17 1.74 -13.19
CA LYS A 41 18.17 2.09 -12.15
C LYS A 41 17.61 3.50 -12.33
N THR A 42 18.13 4.24 -13.29
CA THR A 42 17.70 5.62 -13.55
C THR A 42 16.42 5.61 -14.37
N MET A 43 15.43 6.39 -13.95
CA MET A 43 14.14 6.49 -14.63
C MET A 43 13.87 7.93 -15.04
N VAL A 44 13.25 8.09 -16.21
CA VAL A 44 12.83 9.39 -16.75
C VAL A 44 11.46 9.26 -17.39
N ASN A 45 10.65 10.32 -17.41
CA ASN A 45 9.33 10.34 -18.06
C ASN A 45 9.28 11.29 -19.26
N PHE A 46 10.42 11.58 -19.88
CA PHE A 46 10.53 12.45 -21.05
C PHE A 46 11.33 11.79 -22.16
N PRO A 47 11.13 12.20 -23.43
CA PRO A 47 11.86 11.63 -24.56
C PRO A 47 13.37 11.83 -24.42
N MET A 48 14.12 10.74 -24.51
CA MET A 48 15.58 10.74 -24.61
C MET A 48 16.02 10.75 -26.07
N GLU A 49 17.05 11.53 -26.38
CA GLU A 49 17.68 11.52 -27.71
C GLU A 49 18.61 10.31 -27.82
N THR A 50 18.33 9.43 -28.79
CA THR A 50 19.11 8.22 -29.07
C THR A 50 20.57 8.58 -29.38
N GLY A 51 21.51 7.99 -28.63
CA GLY A 51 22.96 8.17 -28.85
C GLY A 51 23.65 9.18 -27.92
N THR A 52 22.97 9.72 -26.91
CA THR A 52 23.56 10.69 -25.95
C THR A 52 24.28 10.05 -24.75
N LEU A 53 24.19 8.73 -24.57
CA LEU A 53 24.73 8.01 -23.42
C LEU A 53 25.39 6.71 -23.92
N ASP A 54 26.69 6.55 -23.71
CA ASP A 54 27.44 5.35 -24.11
C ASP A 54 26.90 4.10 -23.40
N GLY A 55 26.34 3.17 -24.16
CA GLY A 55 26.11 1.77 -23.78
C GLY A 55 24.92 1.45 -22.86
N ALA A 56 24.44 2.38 -22.03
CA ALA A 56 23.29 2.15 -21.13
C ALA A 56 22.33 3.34 -21.11
N ALA A 57 21.08 3.13 -21.53
CA ALA A 57 20.04 4.16 -21.47
C ALA A 57 19.22 4.02 -20.18
N PRO A 58 18.79 5.14 -19.56
CA PRO A 58 17.83 5.10 -18.47
C PRO A 58 16.50 4.50 -18.92
N HIS A 59 15.73 3.97 -17.97
CA HIS A 59 14.38 3.50 -18.23
C HIS A 59 13.44 4.67 -18.51
N GLN A 60 12.95 4.77 -19.74
CA GLN A 60 11.97 5.77 -20.13
C GLN A 60 10.55 5.28 -19.82
N LEU A 61 9.90 5.94 -18.86
CA LEU A 61 8.50 5.76 -18.52
C LEU A 61 7.60 6.64 -19.42
N PRO A 62 6.30 6.33 -19.53
CA PRO A 62 5.34 7.22 -20.15
C PRO A 62 5.34 8.61 -19.48
N ALA A 63 5.05 9.67 -20.24
CA ALA A 63 5.03 11.04 -19.71
C ALA A 63 4.07 11.20 -18.52
N CYS A 64 2.87 10.64 -18.69
CA CYS A 64 1.87 10.49 -17.65
C CYS A 64 1.97 9.08 -17.06
N CYS A 65 2.49 8.97 -15.84
CA CYS A 65 2.69 7.69 -15.18
C CYS A 65 2.65 7.83 -13.65
N LEU A 66 2.64 6.67 -12.98
CA LEU A 66 2.98 6.55 -11.57
C LEU A 66 4.50 6.39 -11.46
N PHE A 67 5.20 7.48 -11.17
CA PHE A 67 6.66 7.51 -11.10
C PHE A 67 7.14 6.92 -9.76
N PRO A 68 7.98 5.86 -9.77
CA PRO A 68 8.43 5.22 -8.54
C PRO A 68 9.62 5.97 -7.90
N TRP A 69 9.58 6.12 -6.58
CA TRP A 69 10.71 6.64 -5.81
C TRP A 69 10.65 6.19 -4.34
N CYS A 70 11.70 5.50 -3.87
CA CYS A 70 11.86 5.05 -2.48
C CYS A 70 10.61 4.35 -1.87
N GLY A 71 9.92 3.49 -2.63
CA GLY A 71 8.72 2.78 -2.19
C GLY A 71 7.41 3.59 -2.27
N LEU A 72 7.46 4.75 -2.91
CA LEU A 72 6.31 5.58 -3.27
C LEU A 72 6.08 5.52 -4.78
N LEU A 73 4.83 5.76 -5.19
CA LEU A 73 4.43 6.01 -6.57
C LEU A 73 3.79 7.39 -6.63
N LEU A 74 4.31 8.27 -7.49
CA LEU A 74 3.83 9.64 -7.65
C LEU A 74 3.11 9.76 -8.99
N ASP A 75 1.84 10.16 -8.98
CA ASP A 75 1.16 10.51 -10.22
C ASP A 75 1.78 11.78 -10.79
N THR A 76 2.37 11.69 -11.99
CA THR A 76 3.09 12.83 -12.60
C THR A 76 2.18 13.97 -13.03
N GLN A 77 0.86 13.77 -13.06
CA GLN A 77 -0.12 14.79 -13.42
C GLN A 77 -0.80 15.38 -12.18
N THR A 78 -1.24 14.54 -11.24
CA THR A 78 -2.00 14.99 -10.06
C THR A 78 -1.12 15.23 -8.84
N LEU A 79 0.12 14.72 -8.85
CA LEU A 79 1.05 14.69 -7.71
C LEU A 79 0.55 13.89 -6.50
N GLU A 80 -0.51 13.11 -6.69
CA GLU A 80 -1.02 12.21 -5.66
C GLU A 80 -0.04 11.05 -5.42
N VAL A 81 -0.04 10.55 -4.19
CA VAL A 81 0.98 9.62 -3.69
C VAL A 81 0.33 8.28 -3.35
N PHE A 82 0.89 7.21 -3.91
CA PHE A 82 0.51 5.84 -3.63
C PHE A 82 1.68 5.06 -3.02
N CYS A 83 1.38 4.02 -2.25
CA CYS A 83 2.41 3.09 -1.79
C CYS A 83 2.78 2.14 -2.93
N ASP A 84 4.08 1.93 -3.13
CA ASP A 84 4.58 0.93 -4.07
C ASP A 84 4.56 -0.47 -3.42
N TYR A 85 3.84 -1.41 -4.03
CA TYR A 85 3.76 -2.81 -3.59
C TYR A 85 4.55 -3.76 -4.51
N THR A 86 5.24 -3.26 -5.54
CA THR A 86 5.99 -4.11 -6.50
C THR A 86 7.09 -4.93 -5.82
N SER A 87 7.65 -4.45 -4.71
CA SER A 87 8.61 -5.19 -3.88
C SER A 87 8.06 -6.51 -3.29
N TYR A 88 6.74 -6.70 -3.28
CA TYR A 88 6.11 -7.96 -2.84
C TYR A 88 5.87 -8.95 -3.99
N ALA A 89 6.04 -8.52 -5.25
CA ALA A 89 5.82 -9.36 -6.40
C ALA A 89 6.70 -10.62 -6.33
N GLN A 90 6.09 -11.78 -6.58
CA GLN A 90 6.75 -13.09 -6.56
C GLN A 90 7.48 -13.39 -5.24
N THR A 91 7.11 -12.73 -4.15
CA THR A 91 7.70 -12.90 -2.83
C THR A 91 6.65 -13.40 -1.85
N SER A 92 7.02 -14.34 -0.98
CA SER A 92 6.11 -14.81 0.07
C SER A 92 5.86 -13.70 1.09
N VAL A 93 4.60 -13.35 1.34
CA VAL A 93 4.25 -12.32 2.33
C VAL A 93 4.72 -12.68 3.75
N LYS A 94 5.02 -13.96 4.03
CA LYS A 94 5.66 -14.40 5.28
C LYS A 94 6.99 -13.72 5.55
N THR A 95 7.77 -13.39 4.50
CA THR A 95 9.06 -12.69 4.66
C THR A 95 8.88 -11.24 5.11
N SER A 96 7.68 -10.67 4.91
CA SER A 96 7.38 -9.28 5.27
C SER A 96 7.13 -9.05 6.77
N LEU A 97 7.12 -10.11 7.59
CA LEU A 97 6.95 -10.01 9.03
C LEU A 97 7.58 -11.19 9.79
N THR A 98 8.37 -10.88 10.81
CA THR A 98 8.89 -11.91 11.72
C THR A 98 7.84 -12.27 12.77
N PHE A 99 7.48 -13.55 12.87
CA PHE A 99 6.55 -14.07 13.86
C PHE A 99 7.26 -15.02 14.83
N GLN A 100 7.31 -14.65 16.10
CA GLN A 100 7.87 -15.51 17.15
C GLN A 100 6.76 -16.37 17.78
N ARG A 101 6.96 -17.69 17.78
CA ARG A 101 6.02 -18.69 18.34
C ARG A 101 6.18 -18.84 19.86
N THR A 102 6.11 -17.74 20.59
CA THR A 102 6.26 -17.70 22.04
C THR A 102 4.90 -17.75 22.76
N PHE A 103 4.92 -17.70 24.11
CA PHE A 103 3.73 -17.72 24.96
C PHE A 103 2.64 -16.73 24.48
N LYS A 104 1.39 -17.20 24.36
CA LYS A 104 0.21 -16.46 23.86
C LYS A 104 0.33 -16.03 22.37
N PRO A 105 0.49 -16.98 21.43
CA PRO A 105 0.78 -16.69 20.02
C PRO A 105 -0.28 -15.81 19.35
N GLY A 106 -1.58 -16.00 19.65
CA GLY A 106 -2.64 -15.15 19.11
C GLY A 106 -2.52 -13.68 19.51
N ARG A 107 -2.23 -13.39 20.80
CA ARG A 107 -2.04 -12.01 21.26
C ARG A 107 -0.78 -11.35 20.70
N ASN A 108 0.29 -12.14 20.49
CA ASN A 108 1.50 -11.65 19.84
C ASN A 108 1.22 -11.31 18.37
N MET A 109 0.47 -12.18 17.66
CA MET A 109 0.01 -11.95 16.30
C MET A 109 -0.79 -10.66 16.20
N GLN A 110 -1.81 -10.47 17.06
CA GLN A 110 -2.62 -9.26 17.06
C GLN A 110 -1.77 -8.00 17.24
N ARG A 111 -0.88 -7.97 18.24
CA ARG A 111 0.01 -6.82 18.48
C ARG A 111 0.93 -6.53 17.30
N LYS A 112 1.54 -7.57 16.71
CA LYS A 112 2.45 -7.42 15.56
C LYS A 112 1.72 -6.90 14.33
N LEU A 113 0.55 -7.46 14.03
CA LEU A 113 -0.29 -7.04 12.91
C LEU A 113 -0.71 -5.57 13.06
N LEU A 114 -1.19 -5.15 14.25
CA LEU A 114 -1.58 -3.76 14.47
C LEU A 114 -0.39 -2.80 14.41
N ALA A 115 0.77 -3.19 14.95
CA ALA A 115 1.98 -2.38 14.89
C ALA A 115 2.44 -2.12 13.44
N ILE A 116 2.52 -3.18 12.62
CA ILE A 116 2.92 -3.06 11.22
C ILE A 116 1.87 -2.28 10.40
N LEU A 117 0.58 -2.51 10.65
CA LEU A 117 -0.48 -1.75 10.00
C LEU A 117 -0.33 -0.25 10.29
N ARG A 118 -0.09 0.12 11.55
CA ARG A 118 0.10 1.52 11.94
C ARG A 118 1.28 2.16 11.23
N LEU A 119 2.38 1.42 11.01
CA LEU A 119 3.52 1.90 10.21
C LEU A 119 3.17 2.14 8.75
N LYS A 120 2.28 1.30 8.17
CA LYS A 120 1.81 1.46 6.79
C LYS A 120 0.75 2.55 6.62
N CYS A 121 0.04 2.91 7.68
CA CYS A 121 -0.84 4.08 7.72
C CYS A 121 -0.04 5.39 7.79
N HIS A 122 0.81 5.64 6.80
CA HIS A 122 1.64 6.84 6.74
C HIS A 122 0.84 8.06 6.25
N SER A 123 1.18 9.26 6.75
CA SER A 123 0.48 10.50 6.44
C SER A 123 0.45 10.82 4.94
N LEU A 124 1.54 10.52 4.21
CA LEU A 124 1.64 10.75 2.76
C LEU A 124 0.51 10.11 1.95
N PHE A 125 -0.05 8.99 2.42
CA PHE A 125 -1.11 8.25 1.71
C PHE A 125 -2.52 8.59 2.21
N LEU A 126 -2.61 9.22 3.38
CA LEU A 126 -3.85 9.38 4.14
C LEU A 126 -4.28 10.85 4.29
N ASP A 127 -3.43 11.80 3.90
CA ASP A 127 -3.70 13.24 4.00
C ASP A 127 -4.57 13.72 2.83
N LEU A 128 -5.75 14.24 3.14
CA LEU A 128 -6.70 14.83 2.19
C LEU A 128 -6.28 16.21 1.66
N GLN A 129 -5.25 16.83 2.24
CA GLN A 129 -4.64 18.05 1.69
C GLN A 129 -3.66 17.73 0.55
N VAL A 130 -3.12 16.50 0.54
CA VAL A 130 -2.15 16.04 -0.47
C VAL A 130 -2.82 15.18 -1.53
N ASN A 131 -3.81 14.38 -1.13
CA ASN A 131 -4.47 13.42 -2.00
C ASN A 131 -5.98 13.66 -2.04
N SER A 132 -6.61 13.35 -3.17
CA SER A 132 -8.06 13.31 -3.25
C SER A 132 -8.64 12.23 -2.33
N LEU A 133 -9.92 12.37 -1.99
CA LEU A 133 -10.66 11.36 -1.24
C LEU A 133 -10.63 9.99 -1.94
N GLN A 134 -10.68 9.97 -3.27
CA GLN A 134 -10.61 8.73 -4.05
C GLN A 134 -9.26 8.04 -3.83
N THR A 135 -8.16 8.78 -3.94
CA THR A 135 -6.81 8.24 -3.75
C THR A 135 -6.56 7.80 -2.31
N VAL A 136 -7.03 8.55 -1.31
CA VAL A 136 -6.99 8.10 0.08
C VAL A 136 -7.75 6.78 0.25
N CYS A 137 -8.93 6.62 -0.35
CA CYS A 137 -9.68 5.35 -0.31
C CYS A 137 -8.90 4.20 -0.94
N ILE A 138 -8.26 4.42 -2.10
CA ILE A 138 -7.43 3.41 -2.80
C ILE A 138 -6.25 2.99 -1.91
N ASN A 139 -5.53 3.95 -1.34
CA ASN A 139 -4.41 3.68 -0.45
C ASN A 139 -4.85 2.90 0.80
N VAL A 140 -5.94 3.33 1.44
CA VAL A 140 -6.51 2.63 2.61
C VAL A 140 -6.91 1.20 2.26
N TYR A 141 -7.56 1.00 1.11
CA TYR A 141 -7.92 -0.33 0.63
C TYR A 141 -6.68 -1.22 0.44
N LYS A 142 -5.66 -0.76 -0.30
CA LYS A 142 -4.42 -1.51 -0.53
C LYS A 142 -3.67 -1.82 0.76
N ILE A 143 -3.64 -0.88 1.72
CA ILE A 143 -3.06 -1.12 3.05
C ILE A 143 -3.80 -2.27 3.75
N PHE A 144 -5.13 -2.27 3.74
CA PHE A 144 -5.90 -3.37 4.31
C PHE A 144 -5.76 -4.69 3.54
N LEU A 145 -5.60 -4.64 2.22
CA LEU A 145 -5.36 -5.84 1.42
C LEU A 145 -4.03 -6.48 1.81
N LEU A 146 -2.94 -5.71 1.87
CA LEU A 146 -1.66 -6.21 2.38
C LEU A 146 -1.80 -6.77 3.80
N GLN A 147 -2.57 -6.09 4.65
CA GLN A 147 -2.83 -6.54 6.00
C GLN A 147 -3.58 -7.87 6.05
N ALA A 148 -4.49 -8.13 5.12
CA ALA A 148 -5.20 -9.40 5.00
C ALA A 148 -4.26 -10.55 4.58
N TYR A 149 -3.32 -10.29 3.66
CA TYR A 149 -2.27 -11.26 3.31
C TYR A 149 -1.37 -11.57 4.52
N ARG A 150 -0.93 -10.54 5.25
CA ARG A 150 -0.14 -10.71 6.48
C ARG A 150 -0.91 -11.46 7.58
N PHE A 151 -2.20 -11.18 7.72
CA PHE A 151 -3.07 -11.90 8.62
C PHE A 151 -3.13 -13.38 8.26
N HIS A 152 -3.35 -13.71 6.98
CA HIS A 152 -3.35 -15.08 6.50
C HIS A 152 -2.03 -15.81 6.82
N ALA A 153 -0.89 -15.18 6.51
CA ALA A 153 0.42 -15.72 6.79
C ALA A 153 0.68 -15.94 8.29
N CYS A 154 0.16 -15.07 9.17
CA CYS A 154 0.23 -15.27 10.61
C CYS A 154 -0.64 -16.44 11.07
N VAL A 155 -1.87 -16.57 10.54
CA VAL A 155 -2.78 -17.68 10.90
C VAL A 155 -2.15 -19.02 10.56
N LEU A 156 -1.51 -19.16 9.40
CA LEU A 156 -0.83 -20.39 9.00
C LEU A 156 0.36 -20.76 9.92
N GLN A 157 0.87 -19.81 10.69
CA GLN A 157 1.99 -20.02 11.62
C GLN A 157 1.55 -20.26 13.07
N LEU A 158 0.24 -20.23 13.35
CA LEU A 158 -0.28 -20.56 14.66
C LEU A 158 -0.12 -22.07 14.95
N PRO A 159 0.01 -22.47 16.23
CA PRO A 159 0.03 -23.88 16.62
C PRO A 159 -1.20 -24.64 16.09
N PHE A 160 -1.02 -25.94 15.82
CA PHE A 160 -2.05 -26.79 15.22
C PHE A 160 -3.37 -26.77 16.00
N ASP A 161 -3.32 -26.67 17.33
CA ASP A 161 -4.51 -26.64 18.18
C ASP A 161 -5.24 -25.29 18.18
N GLN A 162 -4.68 -24.22 17.58
CA GLN A 162 -5.20 -22.84 17.59
C GLN A 162 -5.91 -22.45 16.29
N HIS A 163 -6.77 -23.34 15.78
CA HIS A 163 -7.54 -23.09 14.55
C HIS A 163 -8.54 -21.93 14.68
N VAL A 164 -8.73 -21.21 13.57
CA VAL A 164 -9.69 -20.09 13.44
C VAL A 164 -11.09 -20.46 13.93
N ARG A 165 -11.56 -21.68 13.61
CA ARG A 165 -12.90 -22.16 13.97
C ARG A 165 -13.12 -22.32 15.47
N LYS A 166 -12.06 -22.51 16.27
CA LYS A 166 -12.19 -22.66 17.73
C LYS A 166 -12.46 -21.33 18.43
N ASN A 167 -12.06 -20.21 17.84
CA ASN A 167 -12.27 -18.89 18.42
C ASN A 167 -12.47 -17.82 17.33
N PRO A 168 -13.55 -17.90 16.53
CA PRO A 168 -13.78 -16.96 15.41
C PRO A 168 -13.93 -15.52 15.90
N ALA A 169 -14.49 -15.30 17.09
CA ALA A 169 -14.66 -13.98 17.69
C ALA A 169 -13.33 -13.25 17.88
N PHE A 170 -12.28 -13.95 18.31
CA PHE A 170 -10.93 -13.39 18.43
C PHE A 170 -10.41 -12.88 17.09
N PHE A 171 -10.51 -13.69 16.03
CA PHE A 171 -10.02 -13.31 14.70
C PHE A 171 -10.84 -12.18 14.07
N LEU A 172 -12.18 -12.19 14.22
CA LEU A 172 -13.03 -11.05 13.83
C LEU A 172 -12.64 -9.77 14.58
N GLY A 173 -12.29 -9.90 15.87
CA GLY A 173 -11.78 -8.80 16.69
C GLY A 173 -10.48 -8.20 16.14
N ILE A 174 -9.55 -9.01 15.61
CA ILE A 174 -8.33 -8.51 14.96
C ILE A 174 -8.67 -7.70 13.70
N ILE A 175 -9.61 -8.17 12.89
CA ILE A 175 -10.04 -7.48 11.66
C ILE A 175 -10.69 -6.14 12.02
N ALA A 176 -11.63 -6.12 12.96
CA ALA A 176 -12.27 -4.89 13.43
C ALA A 176 -11.27 -3.90 14.08
N SER A 177 -10.27 -4.42 14.81
CA SER A 177 -9.20 -3.62 15.39
C SER A 177 -8.31 -3.01 14.31
N SER A 178 -8.08 -3.71 13.19
CA SER A 178 -7.32 -3.20 12.05
C SER A 178 -8.00 -1.98 11.44
N ALA A 179 -9.32 -2.06 11.20
CA ALA A 179 -10.11 -0.92 10.73
C ALA A 179 -10.02 0.29 11.67
N SER A 180 -10.17 0.04 12.97
CA SER A 180 -10.13 1.09 14.00
C SER A 180 -8.74 1.73 14.13
N CYS A 181 -7.67 0.94 14.00
CA CYS A 181 -6.29 1.41 14.02
C CYS A 181 -6.01 2.37 12.85
N CYS A 182 -6.33 1.98 11.62
CA CYS A 182 -6.15 2.83 10.44
C CYS A 182 -7.01 4.11 10.54
N TYR A 183 -8.28 3.96 10.94
CA TYR A 183 -9.18 5.09 11.16
C TYR A 183 -8.63 6.10 12.17
N SER A 184 -8.01 5.64 13.26
CA SER A 184 -7.43 6.54 14.26
C SER A 184 -6.35 7.45 13.67
N VAL A 185 -5.55 6.94 12.74
CA VAL A 185 -4.51 7.72 12.04
C VAL A 185 -5.15 8.68 11.04
N LEU A 186 -6.10 8.20 10.23
CA LEU A 186 -6.88 9.03 9.31
C LEU A 186 -7.55 10.20 10.02
N LYS A 187 -8.20 9.95 11.15
CA LYS A 187 -8.90 10.95 11.95
C LYS A 187 -7.95 12.02 12.48
N VAL A 188 -6.81 11.61 13.06
CA VAL A 188 -5.81 12.56 13.56
C VAL A 188 -5.25 13.40 12.41
N LYS A 189 -4.95 12.77 11.27
CA LYS A 189 -4.32 13.46 10.15
C LYS A 189 -5.26 14.42 9.42
N ASN A 190 -6.56 14.13 9.38
CA ASN A 190 -7.56 14.89 8.63
C ASN A 190 -8.55 15.66 9.52
N ALA A 191 -8.19 15.95 10.77
CA ALA A 191 -9.10 16.60 11.73
C ALA A 191 -9.70 17.92 11.21
N ALA A 192 -8.97 18.65 10.35
CA ALA A 192 -9.40 19.93 9.75
C ALA A 192 -9.99 19.81 8.34
N SER A 193 -9.80 18.68 7.64
CA SER A 193 -10.05 18.54 6.19
C SER A 193 -11.36 17.79 5.85
N GLY A 194 -12.15 17.45 6.86
CA GLY A 194 -13.39 16.68 6.71
C GLY A 194 -13.30 15.26 7.29
N LEU A 195 -14.43 14.73 7.74
CA LEU A 195 -14.52 13.42 8.38
C LEU A 195 -14.59 12.30 7.33
N PHE A 196 -13.51 11.55 7.16
CA PHE A 196 -13.60 10.19 6.65
C PHE A 196 -14.36 9.35 7.69
N PRO A 197 -15.52 8.72 7.39
CA PRO A 197 -16.30 8.02 8.40
C PRO A 197 -15.66 6.69 8.79
N LEU A 198 -15.84 6.28 10.05
CA LEU A 198 -15.31 5.00 10.56
C LEU A 198 -15.93 3.82 9.80
N GLU A 199 -17.19 3.96 9.40
CA GLU A 199 -17.96 3.01 8.62
C GLU A 199 -17.31 2.74 7.26
N ALA A 200 -16.74 3.77 6.61
CA ALA A 200 -16.00 3.62 5.37
C ALA A 200 -14.69 2.84 5.58
N ALA A 201 -13.94 3.14 6.64
CA ALA A 201 -12.71 2.40 6.97
C ALA A 201 -13.02 0.92 7.25
N ARG A 202 -14.10 0.66 7.99
CA ARG A 202 -14.58 -0.70 8.26
C ARG A 202 -15.00 -1.41 6.98
N TRP A 203 -15.72 -0.74 6.09
CA TRP A 203 -16.16 -1.34 4.84
C TRP A 203 -14.97 -1.74 3.95
N LEU A 204 -13.99 -0.84 3.76
CA LEU A 204 -12.77 -1.14 2.99
C LEU A 204 -11.97 -2.28 3.62
N CYS A 205 -11.84 -2.27 4.95
CA CYS A 205 -11.18 -3.35 5.68
C CYS A 205 -11.88 -4.69 5.45
N TYR A 206 -13.20 -4.75 5.63
CA TYR A 206 -13.94 -6.00 5.46
C TYR A 206 -13.93 -6.47 4.01
N GLN A 207 -13.99 -5.57 3.04
CA GLN A 207 -13.86 -5.92 1.63
C GLN A 207 -12.50 -6.56 1.33
N ALA A 208 -11.40 -5.93 1.76
CA ALA A 208 -10.05 -6.45 1.55
C ALA A 208 -9.85 -7.83 2.18
N PHE A 209 -10.32 -8.02 3.42
CA PHE A 209 -10.27 -9.31 4.10
C PHE A 209 -11.17 -10.35 3.42
N LEU A 210 -12.37 -9.98 2.96
CA LEU A 210 -13.24 -10.91 2.24
C LEU A 210 -12.58 -11.43 0.96
N ILE A 211 -11.94 -10.54 0.19
CA ILE A 211 -11.21 -10.93 -1.04
C ILE A 211 -10.12 -11.94 -0.72
N LYS A 212 -9.20 -11.64 0.21
CA LYS A 212 -8.10 -12.57 0.52
C LYS A 212 -8.58 -13.86 1.18
N LEU A 213 -9.50 -13.78 2.14
CA LEU A 213 -9.95 -14.96 2.90
C LEU A 213 -10.83 -15.91 2.07
N ALA A 214 -11.53 -15.40 1.05
CA ALA A 214 -12.37 -16.22 0.18
C ALA A 214 -11.55 -17.27 -0.60
N GLY A 215 -10.32 -16.92 -1.01
CA GLY A 215 -9.38 -17.86 -1.66
C GLY A 215 -8.96 -19.04 -0.77
N HIS A 216 -9.21 -18.97 0.55
CA HIS A 216 -8.87 -20.02 1.51
C HIS A 216 -10.11 -20.42 2.34
N SER A 217 -11.25 -20.57 1.68
CA SER A 217 -12.56 -20.81 2.30
C SER A 217 -12.58 -22.01 3.26
N ALA A 218 -11.79 -23.06 3.01
CA ALA A 218 -11.65 -24.21 3.91
C ALA A 218 -11.23 -23.79 5.33
N VAL A 219 -10.34 -22.81 5.46
CA VAL A 219 -9.85 -22.29 6.75
C VAL A 219 -10.84 -21.27 7.33
N TYR A 220 -11.32 -20.34 6.50
CA TYR A 220 -12.00 -19.12 6.97
C TYR A 220 -13.52 -19.12 6.82
N ARG A 221 -14.17 -20.24 6.45
CA ARG A 221 -15.64 -20.33 6.33
C ARG A 221 -16.39 -19.72 7.52
N CYS A 222 -15.89 -19.90 8.74
CA CYS A 222 -16.47 -19.36 9.97
C CYS A 222 -16.38 -17.83 10.11
N LEU A 223 -15.46 -17.16 9.40
CA LEU A 223 -15.31 -15.70 9.40
C LEU A 223 -16.07 -15.05 8.24
N LEU A 224 -16.14 -15.71 7.08
CA LEU A 224 -16.72 -15.15 5.86
C LEU A 224 -18.19 -14.75 6.02
N GLY A 225 -19.00 -15.58 6.70
CA GLY A 225 -20.42 -15.29 6.95
C GLY A 225 -20.62 -14.00 7.76
N PRO A 226 -20.06 -13.91 8.98
CA PRO A 226 -20.10 -12.70 9.80
C PRO A 226 -19.57 -11.44 9.09
N LEU A 227 -18.45 -11.55 8.36
CA LEU A 227 -17.88 -10.42 7.61
C LEU A 227 -18.82 -9.90 6.51
N ARG A 228 -19.45 -10.80 5.73
CA ARG A 228 -20.44 -10.43 4.71
C ARG A 228 -21.68 -9.79 5.32
N ALA A 229 -22.15 -10.29 6.45
CA ALA A 229 -23.29 -9.71 7.16
C ALA A 229 -22.97 -8.29 7.66
N ALA A 230 -21.80 -8.11 8.27
CA ALA A 230 -21.34 -6.80 8.74
C ALA A 230 -21.15 -5.81 7.57
N GLN A 231 -20.59 -6.26 6.45
CA GLN A 231 -20.46 -5.44 5.25
C GLN A 231 -21.81 -5.00 4.68
N LYS A 232 -22.79 -5.91 4.59
CA LYS A 232 -24.15 -5.57 4.15
C LYS A 232 -24.81 -4.53 5.05
N GLN A 233 -24.57 -4.60 6.36
CA GLN A 233 -25.06 -3.60 7.30
C GLN A 233 -24.41 -2.23 7.06
N LEU A 234 -23.09 -2.18 6.84
CA LEU A 234 -22.38 -0.94 6.52
C LEU A 234 -22.87 -0.30 5.22
N CYS A 235 -23.18 -1.11 4.19
CA CYS A 235 -23.77 -0.61 2.94
C CYS A 235 -25.12 0.10 3.14
N ARG A 236 -25.88 -0.25 4.18
CA ARG A 236 -27.15 0.41 4.51
C ARG A 236 -26.96 1.71 5.31
N GLN A 237 -25.82 1.84 6.01
CA GLN A 237 -25.50 3.00 6.84
C GLN A 237 -24.80 4.11 6.07
N LEU A 238 -24.03 3.76 5.04
CA LEU A 238 -23.24 4.69 4.26
C LEU A 238 -24.06 5.34 3.13
N PRO A 239 -23.91 6.66 2.88
CA PRO A 239 -24.54 7.32 1.75
C PRO A 239 -24.14 6.68 0.40
N ALA A 240 -25.06 6.73 -0.57
CA ALA A 240 -24.83 6.13 -1.90
C ALA A 240 -23.58 6.69 -2.61
N ALA A 241 -23.33 8.01 -2.50
CA ALA A 241 -22.15 8.65 -3.08
C ALA A 241 -20.84 8.14 -2.44
N THR A 242 -20.79 8.02 -1.10
CA THR A 242 -19.65 7.44 -0.40
C THR A 242 -19.43 6.00 -0.83
N MET A 243 -20.50 5.21 -0.92
CA MET A 243 -20.42 3.81 -1.35
C MET A 243 -19.88 3.65 -2.78
N ALA A 244 -20.19 4.57 -3.69
CA ALA A 244 -19.64 4.56 -5.04
C ALA A 244 -18.11 4.75 -5.03
N ILE A 245 -17.61 5.72 -4.25
CA ILE A 245 -16.18 5.98 -4.05
C ILE A 245 -15.47 4.74 -3.48
N LEU A 246 -16.03 4.14 -2.42
CA LEU A 246 -15.43 2.96 -1.79
C LEU A 246 -15.37 1.75 -2.72
N LYS A 247 -16.43 1.53 -3.52
CA LYS A 247 -16.45 0.45 -4.51
C LYS A 247 -15.44 0.69 -5.63
N ALA A 248 -15.34 1.91 -6.14
CA ALA A 248 -14.34 2.28 -7.14
C ALA A 248 -12.92 2.11 -6.60
N ALA A 249 -12.67 2.46 -5.34
CA ALA A 249 -11.36 2.27 -4.70
C ALA A 249 -10.99 0.80 -4.47
N ALA A 250 -11.99 -0.08 -4.34
CA ALA A 250 -11.83 -1.52 -4.17
C ALA A 250 -11.98 -2.30 -5.49
N ASP A 251 -11.92 -1.63 -6.64
CA ASP A 251 -11.95 -2.27 -7.95
C ASP A 251 -10.75 -3.22 -8.10
N PRO A 252 -10.96 -4.49 -8.47
CA PRO A 252 -9.87 -5.44 -8.69
C PRO A 252 -8.79 -4.94 -9.65
N ALA A 253 -9.15 -4.15 -10.67
CA ALA A 253 -8.21 -3.60 -11.65
C ALA A 253 -7.15 -2.69 -11.01
N LEU A 254 -7.44 -2.11 -9.85
CA LEU A 254 -6.51 -1.25 -9.11
C LEU A 254 -5.55 -2.04 -8.22
N SER A 255 -5.78 -3.35 -8.00
CA SER A 255 -5.00 -4.19 -7.08
C SER A 255 -4.30 -5.37 -7.75
N THR A 256 -4.05 -5.29 -9.05
CA THR A 256 -3.35 -6.34 -9.83
C THR A 256 -1.92 -6.60 -9.32
N ASP A 257 -1.29 -5.62 -8.69
CA ASP A 257 -0.01 -5.73 -7.98
C ASP A 257 -0.03 -6.78 -6.86
N PHE A 258 -1.20 -7.11 -6.29
CA PHE A 258 -1.35 -8.11 -5.23
C PHE A 258 -1.49 -9.55 -5.72
N GLU A 259 -1.80 -9.77 -7.00
CA GLU A 259 -2.05 -11.11 -7.56
C GLU A 259 -0.78 -11.96 -7.59
N THR A 260 0.39 -11.31 -7.67
CA THR A 260 1.69 -11.97 -7.73
C THR A 260 2.32 -12.22 -6.36
N ILE A 261 1.68 -11.78 -5.27
CA ILE A 261 2.19 -11.98 -3.91
C ILE A 261 1.93 -13.43 -3.49
N LEU A 262 3.00 -14.13 -3.08
CA LEU A 262 2.92 -15.52 -2.66
C LEU A 262 2.55 -15.63 -1.17
N ASP A 263 1.96 -16.76 -0.77
CA ASP A 263 1.54 -17.01 0.61
C ASP A 263 2.64 -17.43 1.58
#